data_AF-A0A8A2UCK5-F1
#
_entry.id   AF-A0A8A2UCK5-F1
#
_cell.length_a   1.000
_cell.length_b   1.000
_cell.length_c   1.000
_cell.angle_alpha   90.00
_cell.angle_beta   90.00
_cell.angle_gamma   90.00
#
_symmetry.space_group_name_H-M   'P 1'
#
loop_
_entity.id
_entity.type
_entity.pdbx_description
1 polymer ?
#
loop_
_entity_poly.entity_id
_entity_poly.type
_entity_poly.pdbx_seq_one_letter_code
_entity_poly.pdbx_strand_id
1 'polypeptide(L)'
;MTDENSISRRNVLAGLGTVGIGGALAGAGTSAFFSDGETLEGNELTAGELDLKLDWQQRYYGPSEEWEFVNAHPDHDEDGEQSIEVDGTVYRYSDLGRNIGDDEIDYCSDLDEDYHFGTEQDSLIALDDIKPGDCGEITFSYHLCDNPGWLWLRTMDVSTSILARKIDATLWYDLDGDNELDEEDPVIVEGSLEDILDELDDGVLLDGDPFEKSVPTEADECVVLEPKLDGDNLDEYTSPERNDPEELQKKDVITFPDTGIEITLTDVKRNADGETYGFSWESNTGICEISVGGGGDTKSREYDCATTGTDVIAPENSGGKQAAISNLTFSYCPEKDDDPVCVPNSTTQYLGFEWCLPETVGNEVQGESVGFDLQFYTEQCRHNDDPESPWADL
;
A
#
# COMPACT_ATOMS: atom_id res chain seq x y z
N MET A 1 69.26 -30.73 -4.76
CA MET A 1 68.32 -31.84 -4.52
C MET A 1 67.40 -31.40 -3.40
N THR A 2 66.10 -31.31 -3.67
CA THR A 2 64.97 -31.75 -2.82
C THR A 2 64.96 -31.45 -1.31
N ASP A 3 63.89 -30.99 -0.65
CA ASP A 3 62.53 -30.57 -1.08
C ASP A 3 61.83 -29.76 0.05
N GLU A 4 60.85 -28.94 -0.36
CA GLU A 4 59.54 -28.60 0.25
C GLU A 4 59.25 -28.21 1.74
N ASN A 5 58.27 -27.29 1.81
CA ASN A 5 57.13 -27.17 2.76
C ASN A 5 57.29 -26.77 4.25
N SER A 6 56.97 -25.50 4.55
CA SER A 6 55.67 -25.07 5.14
C SER A 6 55.74 -23.69 5.83
N ILE A 7 54.67 -22.89 5.79
CA ILE A 7 54.52 -21.62 6.51
C ILE A 7 53.28 -21.67 7.41
N SER A 8 53.39 -21.13 8.63
CA SER A 8 52.23 -20.76 9.46
C SER A 8 52.54 -19.47 10.22
N ARG A 9 51.55 -18.57 10.34
CA ARG A 9 51.70 -17.24 10.95
C ARG A 9 51.22 -17.25 12.41
N ARG A 10 52.02 -16.69 13.31
CA ARG A 10 51.53 -16.02 14.53
C ARG A 10 52.63 -15.12 15.11
N ASN A 11 52.30 -13.88 15.45
CA ASN A 11 52.93 -13.16 16.56
C ASN A 11 52.08 -11.95 16.99
N VAL A 12 52.01 -11.78 18.31
CA VAL A 12 51.33 -10.71 19.07
C VAL A 12 52.38 -9.66 19.47
N LEU A 13 51.96 -8.41 19.79
CA LEU A 13 52.53 -7.40 20.74
C LEU A 13 51.86 -6.04 20.40
N ALA A 14 51.23 -5.20 21.25
CA ALA A 14 51.37 -4.77 22.66
C ALA A 14 52.17 -3.45 22.88
N GLY A 15 51.49 -2.37 23.35
CA GLY A 15 52.06 -1.46 24.38
C GLY A 15 52.05 0.09 24.21
N LEU A 16 51.02 0.76 24.75
CA LEU A 16 51.05 1.90 25.72
C LEU A 16 51.72 3.28 25.44
N GLY A 17 50.90 4.35 25.34
CA GLY A 17 50.64 5.31 26.46
C GLY A 17 51.36 6.69 26.56
N THR A 18 50.64 7.76 27.00
CA THR A 18 51.09 8.87 27.91
C THR A 18 49.97 9.85 28.37
N VAL A 19 50.20 10.66 29.42
CA VAL A 19 49.20 11.33 30.32
C VAL A 19 49.54 12.83 30.54
N GLY A 20 48.67 13.82 30.86
CA GLY A 20 47.25 13.88 31.31
C GLY A 20 46.75 15.37 31.35
N ILE A 21 46.08 15.96 32.36
CA ILE A 21 45.73 15.59 33.76
C ILE A 21 44.56 16.49 34.29
N GLY A 22 43.54 15.94 34.98
CA GLY A 22 42.60 16.67 35.89
C GLY A 22 41.31 17.25 35.26
N GLY A 23 40.27 17.70 35.99
CA GLY A 23 39.98 17.69 37.45
C GLY A 23 39.34 19.02 37.98
N ALA A 24 38.48 19.10 39.01
CA ALA A 24 37.79 18.11 39.87
C ALA A 24 36.72 18.78 40.82
N LEU A 25 36.00 17.97 41.62
CA LEU A 25 35.06 18.24 42.77
C LEU A 25 33.54 18.44 42.47
N ALA A 26 32.59 17.75 43.12
CA ALA A 26 32.66 16.56 44.02
C ALA A 26 31.29 15.84 44.29
N GLY A 27 31.29 14.50 44.19
CA GLY A 27 30.63 13.55 45.14
C GLY A 27 29.33 12.84 44.70
N ALA A 28 29.07 11.56 45.01
CA ALA A 28 29.89 10.44 45.53
C ALA A 28 29.15 9.07 45.36
N GLY A 29 29.82 7.95 45.02
CA GLY A 29 29.14 6.63 45.00
C GLY A 29 29.81 5.40 44.35
N THR A 30 30.91 4.88 44.92
CA THR A 30 31.53 3.56 44.61
C THR A 30 32.12 3.33 43.19
N SER A 31 33.04 2.35 43.10
CA SER A 31 34.08 2.31 42.07
C SER A 31 34.23 0.98 41.33
N ALA A 32 34.36 1.05 40.00
CA ALA A 32 35.21 0.15 39.22
C ALA A 32 35.95 1.01 38.18
N PHE A 33 37.28 0.94 38.15
CA PHE A 33 38.12 1.77 37.28
C PHE A 33 38.97 0.85 36.42
N PHE A 34 38.47 0.50 35.24
CA PHE A 34 39.29 -0.05 34.16
C PHE A 34 39.61 1.09 33.20
N SER A 35 40.85 1.57 33.25
CA SER A 35 41.41 2.41 32.20
C SER A 35 42.19 1.52 31.25
N ASP A 36 41.66 1.29 30.07
CA ASP A 36 42.48 1.50 28.88
C ASP A 36 41.94 2.74 28.17
N GLY A 37 42.85 3.53 27.62
CA GLY A 37 42.53 4.78 26.93
C GLY A 37 42.81 4.62 25.46
N GLU A 38 41.91 3.94 24.75
CA GLU A 38 41.86 4.00 23.29
C GLU A 38 41.14 5.30 22.92
N THR A 39 41.81 6.18 22.17
CA THR A 39 41.10 7.22 21.42
C THR A 39 40.40 6.51 20.26
N LEU A 40 39.09 6.35 20.36
CA LEU A 40 38.25 6.00 19.20
C LEU A 40 38.13 7.24 18.29
N GLU A 41 39.22 7.58 17.61
CA GLU A 41 39.18 8.44 16.43
C GLU A 41 38.56 7.60 15.30
N GLY A 42 37.40 8.02 14.80
CA GLY A 42 36.55 7.18 13.93
C GLY A 42 35.33 6.56 14.64
N ASN A 43 34.93 7.06 15.82
CA ASN A 43 33.55 6.86 16.28
C ASN A 43 32.60 7.67 15.39
N GLU A 44 32.07 7.02 14.35
CA GLU A 44 30.87 7.48 13.67
C GLU A 44 29.65 6.89 14.39
N LEU A 45 28.72 7.75 14.77
CA LEU A 45 27.37 7.35 15.18
C LEU A 45 26.46 7.69 14.00
N THR A 46 26.52 6.86 12.96
CA THR A 46 25.57 6.90 11.85
C THR A 46 24.21 6.51 12.43
N ALA A 47 23.23 7.41 12.37
CA ALA A 47 21.83 7.02 12.52
C ALA A 47 21.50 6.11 11.33
N GLY A 48 20.69 5.06 11.53
CA GLY A 48 20.54 3.99 10.55
C GLY A 48 20.09 4.49 9.18
N GLU A 49 21.02 4.52 8.23
CA GLU A 49 20.69 4.38 6.82
C GLU A 49 20.09 2.97 6.66
N LEU A 50 18.87 2.89 6.15
CA LEU A 50 18.27 1.60 5.80
C LEU A 50 18.85 1.17 4.47
N ASP A 51 19.54 0.03 4.46
CA ASP A 51 19.99 -0.62 3.25
C ASP A 51 18.78 -1.19 2.49
N LEU A 52 18.40 -0.50 1.40
CA LEU A 52 17.32 -0.86 0.48
C LEU A 52 17.94 -1.38 -0.81
N LYS A 53 17.64 -2.62 -1.14
CA LYS A 53 17.91 -3.19 -2.46
C LYS A 53 16.70 -3.02 -3.37
N LEU A 54 16.98 -2.75 -4.64
CA LEU A 54 16.00 -2.59 -5.71
C LEU A 54 16.47 -3.39 -6.92
N ASP A 55 15.55 -4.05 -7.59
CA ASP A 55 15.75 -4.81 -8.82
C ASP A 55 14.49 -4.69 -9.69
N TRP A 56 14.57 -5.09 -10.96
CA TRP A 56 13.42 -5.03 -11.85
C TRP A 56 13.57 -5.91 -13.10
N GLN A 57 12.44 -6.18 -13.75
CA GLN A 57 12.34 -6.61 -15.15
C GLN A 57 11.44 -5.63 -15.91
N GLN A 58 11.94 -5.05 -17.02
CA GLN A 58 11.10 -4.28 -17.96
C GLN A 58 10.81 -5.08 -19.24
N ARG A 59 9.56 -5.06 -19.70
CA ARG A 59 9.13 -5.63 -20.99
C ARG A 59 8.33 -4.60 -21.81
N TYR A 60 8.28 -4.80 -23.13
CA TYR A 60 7.57 -3.95 -24.08
C TYR A 60 6.74 -4.77 -25.08
N TYR A 61 5.51 -4.32 -25.33
CA TYR A 61 4.64 -4.84 -26.36
C TYR A 61 4.49 -3.80 -27.47
N GLY A 62 4.81 -4.17 -28.70
CA GLY A 62 4.79 -3.20 -29.80
C GLY A 62 4.85 -3.83 -31.20
N PRO A 63 5.71 -3.34 -32.12
CA PRO A 63 5.65 -3.70 -33.55
C PRO A 63 5.82 -5.19 -33.91
N SER A 64 6.31 -6.02 -33.00
CA SER A 64 6.41 -7.49 -33.17
C SER A 64 5.11 -8.23 -32.86
N GLU A 65 4.13 -7.58 -32.22
CA GLU A 65 2.90 -8.18 -31.66
C GLU A 65 3.18 -9.26 -30.58
N GLU A 66 4.39 -9.27 -30.00
CA GLU A 66 4.86 -10.14 -28.92
C GLU A 66 5.53 -9.28 -27.82
N TRP A 67 5.54 -9.74 -26.57
CA TRP A 67 6.26 -9.09 -25.47
C TRP A 67 7.77 -9.35 -25.57
N GLU A 68 8.58 -8.29 -25.57
CA GLU A 68 10.04 -8.34 -25.65
C GLU A 68 10.68 -7.78 -24.37
N PHE A 69 11.77 -8.38 -23.91
CA PHE A 69 12.58 -7.83 -22.81
C PHE A 69 13.28 -6.53 -23.25
N VAL A 70 13.31 -5.52 -22.36
CA VAL A 70 13.91 -4.20 -22.64
C VAL A 70 15.22 -4.03 -21.87
N ASN A 71 15.12 -4.11 -20.55
CA ASN A 71 16.23 -4.09 -19.61
C ASN A 71 15.78 -4.79 -18.32
N ALA A 72 16.75 -5.14 -17.47
CA ALA A 72 16.52 -5.67 -16.15
C ALA A 72 17.71 -5.32 -15.24
N HIS A 73 17.49 -5.42 -13.94
CA HIS A 73 18.55 -5.55 -12.95
C HIS A 73 18.16 -6.67 -11.97
N PRO A 74 19.06 -7.58 -11.59
CA PRO A 74 20.35 -7.84 -12.22
C PRO A 74 20.18 -8.43 -13.63
N ASP A 75 21.16 -8.23 -14.52
CA ASP A 75 21.23 -8.87 -15.84
C ASP A 75 22.68 -9.31 -16.09
N HIS A 76 22.97 -10.60 -15.89
CA HIS A 76 24.33 -11.13 -15.91
C HIS A 76 24.91 -11.38 -17.32
N ASP A 77 24.07 -11.47 -18.35
CA ASP A 77 24.47 -11.67 -19.76
C ASP A 77 24.17 -10.48 -20.70
N GLU A 78 23.65 -9.36 -20.17
CA GLU A 78 23.34 -8.10 -20.86
C GLU A 78 22.35 -8.29 -22.03
N ASP A 79 21.35 -9.16 -21.86
CA ASP A 79 20.33 -9.46 -22.89
C ASP A 79 18.94 -8.85 -22.62
N GLY A 80 18.77 -8.18 -21.49
CA GLY A 80 17.55 -7.52 -21.06
C GLY A 80 16.63 -8.39 -20.18
N GLU A 81 16.92 -9.69 -20.04
CA GLU A 81 16.22 -10.60 -19.14
C GLU A 81 16.84 -10.58 -17.74
N GLN A 82 16.01 -10.46 -16.70
CA GLN A 82 16.47 -10.47 -15.31
C GLN A 82 17.15 -11.80 -15.00
N SER A 83 18.42 -11.74 -14.59
CA SER A 83 19.28 -12.91 -14.50
C SER A 83 20.50 -12.72 -13.59
N ILE A 84 20.84 -13.75 -12.82
CA ILE A 84 21.99 -13.74 -11.89
C ILE A 84 22.64 -15.12 -11.77
N GLU A 85 23.98 -15.17 -11.65
CA GLU A 85 24.74 -16.40 -11.35
C GLU A 85 25.21 -16.41 -9.88
N VAL A 86 24.52 -17.20 -9.02
CA VAL A 86 24.89 -17.40 -7.61
C VAL A 86 25.43 -18.81 -7.40
N ASP A 87 26.62 -18.92 -6.82
CA ASP A 87 27.34 -20.19 -6.53
C ASP A 87 27.47 -21.16 -7.75
N GLY A 88 27.42 -20.62 -8.98
CA GLY A 88 27.47 -21.39 -10.23
C GLY A 88 26.12 -21.93 -10.71
N THR A 89 25.01 -21.44 -10.14
CA THR A 89 23.63 -21.64 -10.60
C THR A 89 23.15 -20.34 -11.20
N VAL A 90 22.58 -20.39 -12.41
CA VAL A 90 21.96 -19.23 -13.06
C VAL A 90 20.46 -19.27 -12.81
N TYR A 91 19.91 -18.16 -12.34
CA TYR A 91 18.48 -17.90 -12.23
C TYR A 91 18.08 -16.88 -13.32
N ARG A 92 16.87 -17.02 -13.86
CA ARG A 92 16.34 -16.19 -14.96
C ARG A 92 14.84 -15.97 -14.81
N TYR A 93 14.35 -14.80 -15.18
CA TYR A 93 12.92 -14.47 -15.23
C TYR A 93 12.09 -15.55 -15.93
N SER A 94 12.45 -15.96 -17.15
CA SER A 94 11.69 -16.92 -17.95
C SER A 94 11.74 -18.38 -17.45
N ASP A 95 12.73 -18.73 -16.61
CA ASP A 95 12.79 -20.03 -15.93
C ASP A 95 11.92 -20.05 -14.65
N LEU A 96 11.70 -18.89 -14.01
CA LEU A 96 10.89 -18.72 -12.79
C LEU A 96 9.42 -18.39 -13.09
N GLY A 97 9.17 -17.62 -14.14
CA GLY A 97 7.88 -17.01 -14.48
C GLY A 97 7.65 -15.64 -13.84
N ARG A 98 8.54 -15.19 -12.95
CA ARG A 98 8.45 -13.97 -12.14
C ARG A 98 9.81 -13.33 -11.94
N ASN A 99 9.86 -12.12 -11.37
CA ASN A 99 11.08 -11.55 -10.81
C ASN A 99 11.74 -12.53 -9.81
N ILE A 100 13.06 -12.48 -9.73
CA ILE A 100 13.88 -13.25 -8.79
C ILE A 100 13.46 -12.90 -7.35
N GLY A 101 13.50 -13.87 -6.43
CA GLY A 101 13.02 -13.69 -5.05
C GLY A 101 13.93 -14.30 -3.99
N ASP A 102 13.51 -14.19 -2.73
CA ASP A 102 14.23 -14.73 -1.56
C ASP A 102 14.39 -16.27 -1.58
N ASP A 103 13.62 -16.98 -2.41
CA ASP A 103 13.75 -18.42 -2.66
C ASP A 103 14.99 -18.76 -3.52
N GLU A 104 15.49 -17.79 -4.30
CA GLU A 104 16.58 -17.95 -5.25
C GLU A 104 17.92 -17.40 -4.73
N ILE A 105 17.93 -16.21 -4.13
CA ILE A 105 19.14 -15.46 -3.72
C ILE A 105 19.03 -14.85 -2.31
N ASP A 106 20.17 -14.57 -1.67
CA ASP A 106 20.20 -13.68 -0.50
C ASP A 106 20.41 -12.25 -1.01
N TYR A 107 19.32 -11.51 -1.16
CA TYR A 107 19.29 -10.14 -1.69
C TYR A 107 20.34 -9.20 -1.08
N CYS A 108 20.65 -9.39 0.20
CA CYS A 108 21.56 -8.51 0.94
C CYS A 108 23.04 -8.87 0.80
N SER A 109 23.36 -10.06 0.27
CA SER A 109 24.74 -10.46 -0.06
C SER A 109 25.02 -10.59 -1.55
N ASP A 110 23.99 -10.92 -2.34
CA ASP A 110 24.14 -11.40 -3.71
C ASP A 110 23.77 -10.32 -4.73
N LEU A 111 22.83 -9.42 -4.41
CA LEU A 111 22.49 -8.30 -5.29
C LEU A 111 23.42 -7.10 -5.05
N ASP A 112 23.99 -6.57 -6.13
CA ASP A 112 24.76 -5.33 -6.13
C ASP A 112 23.89 -4.10 -6.52
N GLU A 113 24.43 -2.91 -6.24
CA GLU A 113 23.84 -1.61 -6.60
C GLU A 113 24.51 -1.02 -7.86
N ASP A 114 25.23 -1.82 -8.65
CA ASP A 114 25.89 -1.38 -9.88
C ASP A 114 24.86 -1.39 -11.05
N TYR A 115 23.77 -0.62 -10.88
CA TYR A 115 22.61 -0.56 -11.78
C TYR A 115 22.98 -0.38 -13.26
N HIS A 116 22.52 -1.30 -14.10
CA HIS A 116 22.75 -1.30 -15.54
C HIS A 116 21.42 -1.23 -16.32
N PHE A 117 21.11 -0.07 -16.91
CA PHE A 117 19.88 0.14 -17.68
C PHE A 117 19.97 -0.37 -19.14
N GLY A 118 20.93 -1.24 -19.45
CA GLY A 118 21.19 -1.70 -20.83
C GLY A 118 22.14 -0.78 -21.63
N THR A 119 22.57 -1.26 -22.81
CA THR A 119 23.65 -0.61 -23.57
C THR A 119 23.22 0.59 -24.44
N GLU A 120 21.92 0.82 -24.61
CA GLU A 120 21.36 1.89 -25.46
C GLU A 120 20.43 2.88 -24.72
N GLN A 121 20.32 2.80 -23.39
CA GLN A 121 19.43 3.65 -22.57
C GLN A 121 20.19 4.45 -21.50
N ASP A 122 19.80 5.72 -21.31
CA ASP A 122 20.36 6.63 -20.29
C ASP A 122 19.50 6.67 -18.99
N SER A 123 18.33 6.01 -18.98
CA SER A 123 17.36 5.98 -17.86
C SER A 123 16.52 4.70 -17.88
N LEU A 124 15.97 4.32 -16.71
CA LEU A 124 15.21 3.07 -16.49
C LEU A 124 14.09 2.84 -17.52
N ILE A 125 13.24 3.83 -17.74
CA ILE A 125 12.24 3.81 -18.82
C ILE A 125 12.72 4.80 -19.89
N ALA A 126 13.30 4.27 -20.97
CA ALA A 126 13.80 5.04 -22.10
C ALA A 126 13.30 4.44 -23.42
N LEU A 127 12.02 4.69 -23.73
CA LEU A 127 11.34 4.14 -24.89
C LEU A 127 11.09 5.22 -25.95
N ASP A 128 11.67 5.03 -27.12
CA ASP A 128 11.53 5.91 -28.28
C ASP A 128 10.43 5.43 -29.24
N ASP A 129 9.76 6.39 -29.91
CA ASP A 129 8.83 6.16 -31.03
C ASP A 129 7.52 5.37 -30.71
N ILE A 130 7.10 5.29 -29.44
CA ILE A 130 5.84 4.67 -28.96
C ILE A 130 4.63 4.98 -29.88
N LYS A 131 3.84 3.95 -30.21
CA LYS A 131 2.64 4.03 -31.08
C LYS A 131 1.34 3.73 -30.33
N PRO A 132 0.19 4.24 -30.82
CA PRO A 132 -1.11 3.73 -30.40
C PRO A 132 -1.23 2.24 -30.72
N GLY A 133 -1.48 1.43 -29.70
CA GLY A 133 -1.43 -0.04 -29.73
C GLY A 133 -0.23 -0.62 -28.96
N ASP A 134 0.79 0.18 -28.65
CA ASP A 134 1.95 -0.26 -27.88
C ASP A 134 1.66 -0.17 -26.37
N CYS A 135 2.23 -1.10 -25.60
CA CYS A 135 2.21 -1.15 -24.14
C CYS A 135 3.62 -1.41 -23.60
N GLY A 136 3.84 -1.11 -22.32
CA GLY A 136 5.06 -1.44 -21.62
C GLY A 136 4.77 -1.74 -20.16
N GLU A 137 5.63 -2.54 -19.56
CA GLU A 137 5.43 -3.02 -18.20
C GLU A 137 6.77 -3.13 -17.46
N ILE A 138 6.73 -3.01 -16.13
CA ILE A 138 7.89 -3.20 -15.26
C ILE A 138 7.45 -3.68 -13.87
N THR A 139 8.02 -4.81 -13.45
CA THR A 139 7.97 -5.25 -12.05
C THR A 139 9.18 -4.69 -11.34
N PHE A 140 8.97 -3.88 -10.31
CA PHE A 140 10.00 -3.53 -9.34
C PHE A 140 9.97 -4.53 -8.20
N SER A 141 11.10 -5.08 -7.77
CA SER A 141 11.22 -5.72 -6.46
C SER A 141 12.05 -4.86 -5.52
N TYR A 142 11.66 -4.87 -4.24
CA TYR A 142 12.30 -4.08 -3.20
C TYR A 142 12.49 -4.88 -1.91
N HIS A 143 13.62 -4.68 -1.26
CA HIS A 143 14.04 -5.49 -0.12
C HIS A 143 14.82 -4.65 0.91
N LEU A 144 14.35 -4.60 2.16
CA LEU A 144 15.03 -3.93 3.27
C LEU A 144 15.94 -4.90 4.03
N CYS A 145 17.25 -4.67 4.04
CA CYS A 145 18.20 -5.63 4.61
C CYS A 145 18.27 -5.63 6.15
N ASP A 146 18.37 -4.44 6.76
CA ASP A 146 18.85 -4.32 8.14
C ASP A 146 17.74 -4.28 9.21
N ASN A 147 16.70 -3.46 9.01
CA ASN A 147 15.62 -3.25 9.97
C ASN A 147 14.32 -2.94 9.21
N PRO A 148 13.13 -3.23 9.80
CA PRO A 148 11.87 -2.81 9.22
C PRO A 148 11.81 -1.30 9.05
N GLY A 149 11.16 -0.86 7.98
CA GLY A 149 11.18 0.53 7.55
C GLY A 149 9.85 0.98 6.95
N TRP A 150 9.61 2.27 7.06
CA TRP A 150 8.68 2.97 6.18
C TRP A 150 9.37 3.14 4.83
N LEU A 151 8.65 2.87 3.74
CA LEU A 151 9.14 3.01 2.38
C LEU A 151 8.13 3.86 1.62
N TRP A 152 8.58 4.96 1.03
CA TRP A 152 7.75 5.80 0.18
C TRP A 152 8.22 5.72 -1.26
N LEU A 153 7.29 5.73 -2.20
CA LEU A 153 7.52 5.89 -3.62
C LEU A 153 6.98 7.24 -4.08
N ARG A 154 7.79 8.02 -4.80
CA ARG A 154 7.36 9.28 -5.43
C ARG A 154 7.86 9.44 -6.86
N THR A 155 7.24 10.37 -7.58
CA THR A 155 7.72 10.89 -8.86
C THR A 155 8.51 12.19 -8.68
N MET A 156 9.40 12.49 -9.62
CA MET A 156 10.17 13.75 -9.67
C MET A 156 10.34 14.24 -11.11
N ASP A 157 10.67 15.53 -11.28
CA ASP A 157 10.97 16.17 -12.57
C ASP A 157 9.92 15.90 -13.68
N VAL A 158 8.65 15.71 -13.26
CA VAL A 158 7.52 15.36 -14.13
C VAL A 158 7.28 16.45 -15.18
N SER A 159 7.34 16.05 -16.44
CA SER A 159 7.05 16.92 -17.58
C SER A 159 5.58 16.87 -18.02
N THR A 160 4.94 18.03 -18.12
CA THR A 160 3.55 18.13 -18.59
C THR A 160 3.44 17.69 -20.06
N SER A 161 2.66 16.65 -20.34
CA SER A 161 2.54 16.06 -21.68
C SER A 161 1.09 15.77 -22.07
N ILE A 162 0.76 15.85 -23.37
CA ILE A 162 -0.52 15.29 -23.86
C ILE A 162 -0.45 13.76 -23.85
N LEU A 163 0.73 13.17 -24.02
CA LEU A 163 0.93 11.73 -24.02
C LEU A 163 0.55 11.08 -22.68
N ALA A 164 0.94 11.67 -21.55
CA ALA A 164 0.60 11.17 -20.21
C ALA A 164 -0.92 11.02 -19.99
N ARG A 165 -1.71 11.99 -20.45
CA ARG A 165 -3.19 11.98 -20.37
C ARG A 165 -3.89 10.99 -21.31
N LYS A 166 -3.12 10.23 -22.07
CA LYS A 166 -3.57 9.40 -23.19
C LYS A 166 -3.05 7.97 -23.11
N ILE A 167 -2.05 7.74 -22.27
CA ILE A 167 -1.63 6.42 -21.83
C ILE A 167 -2.57 6.03 -20.69
N ASP A 168 -3.23 4.90 -20.80
CA ASP A 168 -3.93 4.25 -19.69
C ASP A 168 -2.86 3.46 -18.89
N ALA A 169 -2.88 3.51 -17.57
CA ALA A 169 -1.84 2.92 -16.73
C ALA A 169 -2.36 2.50 -15.34
N THR A 170 -1.68 1.52 -14.74
CA THR A 170 -2.00 0.96 -13.43
C THR A 170 -0.73 0.69 -12.64
N LEU A 171 -0.74 1.00 -11.34
CA LEU A 171 0.30 0.67 -10.36
C LEU A 171 -0.36 -0.16 -9.24
N TRP A 172 0.22 -1.31 -8.90
CA TRP A 172 -0.31 -2.23 -7.89
C TRP A 172 0.79 -2.90 -7.07
N TYR A 173 0.43 -3.47 -5.92
CA TYR A 173 1.28 -4.47 -5.25
C TYR A 173 1.11 -5.79 -5.98
N ASP A 174 2.16 -6.20 -6.68
CA ASP A 174 2.23 -7.48 -7.37
C ASP A 174 2.60 -8.55 -6.33
N LEU A 175 1.66 -9.43 -5.97
CA LEU A 175 1.82 -10.32 -4.82
C LEU A 175 2.68 -11.57 -5.11
N ASP A 176 2.90 -11.92 -6.38
CA ASP A 176 3.77 -13.06 -6.74
C ASP A 176 4.96 -12.71 -7.66
N GLY A 177 4.99 -11.50 -8.22
CA GLY A 177 6.10 -10.92 -8.98
C GLY A 177 6.10 -11.23 -10.47
N ASP A 178 4.98 -11.71 -11.04
CA ASP A 178 4.88 -12.13 -12.45
C ASP A 178 4.43 -11.03 -13.44
N ASN A 179 4.03 -9.87 -12.90
CA ASN A 179 3.47 -8.71 -13.59
C ASN A 179 2.07 -8.89 -14.23
N GLU A 180 1.30 -9.92 -13.89
CA GLU A 180 -0.12 -10.02 -14.24
C GLU A 180 -0.98 -9.48 -13.09
N LEU A 181 -1.81 -8.45 -13.33
CA LEU A 181 -2.70 -7.89 -12.29
C LEU A 181 -3.82 -8.89 -11.95
N ASP A 182 -3.73 -9.52 -10.77
CA ASP A 182 -4.60 -10.62 -10.37
C ASP A 182 -5.82 -10.18 -9.52
N GLU A 183 -6.81 -11.06 -9.32
CA GLU A 183 -7.99 -10.73 -8.46
C GLU A 183 -7.62 -10.50 -6.98
N GLU A 184 -6.44 -10.96 -6.55
CA GLU A 184 -5.90 -10.79 -5.20
C GLU A 184 -4.92 -9.60 -5.08
N ASP A 185 -4.61 -8.85 -6.15
CA ASP A 185 -3.65 -7.75 -6.08
C ASP A 185 -4.28 -6.41 -5.63
N PRO A 186 -3.78 -5.76 -4.56
CA PRO A 186 -4.22 -4.42 -4.19
C PRO A 186 -3.67 -3.37 -5.19
N VAL A 187 -4.58 -2.77 -5.97
CA VAL A 187 -4.27 -1.61 -6.82
C VAL A 187 -3.94 -0.39 -5.95
N ILE A 188 -2.81 0.26 -6.22
CA ILE A 188 -2.41 1.53 -5.60
C ILE A 188 -3.14 2.67 -6.33
N VAL A 189 -3.04 2.71 -7.66
CA VAL A 189 -3.72 3.70 -8.50
C VAL A 189 -3.91 3.17 -9.94
N GLU A 190 -5.09 3.41 -10.50
CA GLU A 190 -5.47 3.10 -11.89
C GLU A 190 -6.02 4.37 -12.55
N GLY A 191 -5.60 4.68 -13.78
CA GLY A 191 -6.07 5.86 -14.48
C GLY A 191 -5.32 6.12 -15.78
N SER A 192 -5.11 7.40 -16.11
CA SER A 192 -4.10 7.77 -17.09
C SER A 192 -2.73 7.89 -16.43
N LEU A 193 -1.64 7.85 -17.22
CA LEU A 193 -0.29 8.11 -16.69
C LEU A 193 -0.17 9.50 -16.03
N GLU A 194 -0.99 10.50 -16.40
CA GLU A 194 -1.05 11.76 -15.62
C GLU A 194 -1.59 11.53 -14.21
N ASP A 195 -2.62 10.69 -14.04
CA ASP A 195 -3.19 10.40 -12.71
C ASP A 195 -2.21 9.61 -11.83
N ILE A 196 -1.46 8.64 -12.41
CA ILE A 196 -0.37 7.92 -11.68
C ILE A 196 0.72 8.90 -11.22
N LEU A 197 1.14 9.81 -12.10
CA LEU A 197 2.23 10.74 -11.80
C LEU A 197 1.83 11.80 -10.77
N ASP A 198 0.57 12.25 -10.79
CA ASP A 198 0.00 13.19 -9.82
C ASP A 198 -0.18 12.53 -8.43
N GLU A 199 -0.66 11.27 -8.35
CA GLU A 199 -0.79 10.52 -7.08
C GLU A 199 0.57 10.33 -6.39
N LEU A 200 1.62 10.09 -7.17
CA LEU A 200 2.98 9.90 -6.67
C LEU A 200 3.75 11.22 -6.38
N ASP A 201 3.21 12.42 -6.65
CA ASP A 201 3.99 13.68 -6.52
C ASP A 201 4.28 14.07 -5.06
N ASP A 202 3.32 13.90 -4.15
CA ASP A 202 3.51 14.13 -2.71
C ASP A 202 4.11 12.89 -1.99
N GLY A 203 4.24 11.77 -2.73
CA GLY A 203 4.83 10.51 -2.30
C GLY A 203 3.87 9.59 -1.55
N VAL A 204 3.62 8.42 -2.12
CA VAL A 204 2.79 7.35 -1.53
C VAL A 204 3.64 6.54 -0.55
N LEU A 205 3.14 6.36 0.67
CA LEU A 205 3.69 5.41 1.63
C LEU A 205 3.27 3.99 1.22
N LEU A 206 4.24 3.13 0.98
CA LEU A 206 4.01 1.72 0.64
C LEU A 206 3.71 0.90 1.89
N ASP A 207 2.76 -0.02 1.75
CA ASP A 207 2.34 -0.94 2.80
C ASP A 207 3.32 -2.12 2.89
N GLY A 208 3.72 -2.45 4.11
CA GLY A 208 4.58 -3.60 4.40
C GLY A 208 3.86 -4.94 4.47
N ASP A 209 2.52 -4.98 4.48
CA ASP A 209 1.72 -6.21 4.37
C ASP A 209 0.51 -6.02 3.43
N PRO A 210 0.73 -5.91 2.11
CA PRO A 210 -0.35 -5.79 1.13
C PRO A 210 -1.22 -7.07 1.07
N PHE A 211 -0.71 -8.23 1.51
CA PHE A 211 -1.46 -9.49 1.53
C PHE A 211 -2.57 -9.50 2.60
N GLU A 212 -2.36 -8.88 3.77
CA GLU A 212 -3.43 -8.69 4.75
C GLU A 212 -4.52 -7.69 4.31
N LYS A 213 -4.34 -6.98 3.18
CA LYS A 213 -5.36 -6.14 2.54
C LYS A 213 -6.12 -6.87 1.43
N SER A 214 -5.50 -7.79 0.72
CA SER A 214 -6.15 -8.51 -0.39
C SER A 214 -7.12 -9.60 0.05
N VAL A 215 -6.81 -10.29 1.14
CA VAL A 215 -7.77 -11.21 1.76
C VAL A 215 -8.96 -10.39 2.26
N PRO A 216 -10.21 -10.66 1.81
CA PRO A 216 -11.39 -10.09 2.43
C PRO A 216 -11.55 -10.75 3.80
N THR A 217 -10.84 -10.23 4.80
CA THR A 217 -11.13 -10.53 6.20
C THR A 217 -12.56 -10.06 6.43
N GLU A 218 -13.46 -10.99 6.78
CA GLU A 218 -14.82 -10.63 7.20
C GLU A 218 -14.70 -9.51 8.24
N ALA A 219 -15.41 -8.39 8.04
CA ALA A 219 -15.25 -7.20 8.87
C ALA A 219 -15.77 -7.47 10.29
N ASP A 220 -14.92 -8.08 11.11
CA ASP A 220 -15.23 -8.59 12.46
C ASP A 220 -15.60 -7.45 13.43
N GLU A 221 -15.20 -6.21 13.15
CA GLU A 221 -15.57 -5.02 13.92
C GLU A 221 -16.74 -4.25 13.28
N CYS A 222 -17.96 -4.76 13.48
CA CYS A 222 -19.20 -4.07 13.10
C CYS A 222 -19.50 -2.90 14.07
N VAL A 223 -19.19 -1.66 13.67
CA VAL A 223 -19.25 -0.46 14.51
C VAL A 223 -20.65 0.16 14.51
N VAL A 224 -21.20 0.47 15.69
CA VAL A 224 -22.52 1.09 15.84
C VAL A 224 -22.47 2.58 15.49
N LEU A 225 -23.35 3.03 14.61
CA LEU A 225 -23.61 4.44 14.36
C LEU A 225 -24.44 5.03 15.49
N GLU A 226 -23.78 5.85 16.31
CA GLU A 226 -24.44 6.64 17.36
C GLU A 226 -24.91 8.00 16.80
N PRO A 227 -26.02 8.56 17.31
CA PRO A 227 -26.91 7.96 18.29
C PRO A 227 -27.84 6.94 17.64
N LYS A 228 -28.31 6.00 18.45
CA LYS A 228 -29.59 5.34 18.20
C LYS A 228 -30.69 6.38 17.88
N LEU A 229 -31.40 6.17 16.77
CA LEU A 229 -32.40 7.11 16.25
C LEU A 229 -33.81 6.75 16.75
N ASP A 230 -34.54 7.71 17.30
CA ASP A 230 -35.93 7.59 17.73
C ASP A 230 -36.66 8.94 17.69
N GLY A 231 -37.90 8.99 18.19
CA GLY A 231 -38.72 10.20 18.15
C GLY A 231 -38.22 11.39 19.00
N ASP A 232 -37.14 11.24 19.78
CA ASP A 232 -36.53 12.34 20.53
C ASP A 232 -35.36 13.01 19.76
N ASN A 233 -34.83 12.40 18.68
CA ASN A 233 -33.66 12.92 17.94
C ASN A 233 -33.67 12.77 16.40
N LEU A 234 -34.62 12.03 15.80
CA LEU A 234 -34.58 11.70 14.37
C LEU A 234 -34.54 12.93 13.43
N ASP A 235 -35.09 14.07 13.86
CA ASP A 235 -35.16 15.29 13.06
C ASP A 235 -33.79 15.94 12.82
N GLU A 236 -32.83 15.72 13.72
CA GLU A 236 -31.43 16.17 13.56
C GLU A 236 -30.66 15.34 12.51
N TYR A 237 -31.12 14.12 12.21
CA TYR A 237 -30.42 13.13 11.37
C TYR A 237 -31.16 12.82 10.05
N THR A 238 -32.29 13.46 9.74
CA THR A 238 -33.10 13.15 8.56
C THR A 238 -33.32 14.31 7.60
N SER A 239 -33.26 14.01 6.29
CA SER A 239 -33.56 14.94 5.21
C SER A 239 -34.61 14.34 4.26
N PRO A 240 -35.84 14.90 4.19
CA PRO A 240 -36.38 15.98 5.02
C PRO A 240 -36.56 15.56 6.48
N GLU A 241 -36.56 16.55 7.39
CA GLU A 241 -36.75 16.39 8.84
C GLU A 241 -37.95 15.49 9.18
N ARG A 242 -37.73 14.44 9.97
CA ARG A 242 -38.75 13.52 10.52
C ARG A 242 -38.68 13.52 12.04
N ASN A 243 -39.82 13.77 12.69
CA ASN A 243 -39.89 13.80 14.15
C ASN A 243 -40.18 12.41 14.75
N ASP A 244 -40.45 11.39 13.93
CA ASP A 244 -40.80 10.05 14.38
C ASP A 244 -40.47 9.01 13.28
N PRO A 245 -39.83 7.86 13.60
CA PRO A 245 -39.55 6.81 12.62
C PRO A 245 -40.80 6.26 11.91
N GLU A 246 -41.99 6.35 12.52
CA GLU A 246 -43.26 5.96 11.90
C GLU A 246 -43.62 6.85 10.68
N GLU A 247 -43.04 8.07 10.60
CA GLU A 247 -43.27 9.01 9.51
C GLU A 247 -42.36 8.81 8.29
N LEU A 248 -41.26 8.07 8.40
CA LEU A 248 -40.22 7.87 7.36
C LEU A 248 -40.78 7.50 5.98
N GLN A 249 -40.25 8.09 4.92
CA GLN A 249 -40.71 7.96 3.52
C GLN A 249 -39.59 7.51 2.59
N LYS A 250 -40.00 6.98 1.43
CA LYS A 250 -39.11 6.69 0.31
C LYS A 250 -38.43 8.00 -0.14
N LYS A 251 -37.11 7.95 -0.30
CA LYS A 251 -36.19 9.08 -0.54
C LYS A 251 -35.90 10.00 0.64
N ASP A 252 -36.30 9.64 1.86
CA ASP A 252 -35.69 10.25 3.03
C ASP A 252 -34.24 9.74 3.11
N VAL A 253 -33.32 10.64 3.43
CA VAL A 253 -31.90 10.35 3.69
C VAL A 253 -31.67 10.48 5.19
N ILE A 254 -31.00 9.49 5.78
CA ILE A 254 -30.51 9.51 7.16
C ILE A 254 -29.01 9.80 7.07
N THR A 255 -28.54 10.88 7.66
CA THR A 255 -27.13 11.31 7.61
C THR A 255 -26.53 11.32 9.01
N PHE A 256 -25.39 10.66 9.21
CA PHE A 256 -24.62 10.65 10.46
C PHE A 256 -23.42 11.60 10.33
N PRO A 257 -23.48 12.83 10.89
CA PRO A 257 -22.49 13.87 10.56
C PRO A 257 -21.07 13.58 11.05
N ASP A 258 -20.92 12.83 12.14
CA ASP A 258 -19.61 12.51 12.74
C ASP A 258 -18.81 11.51 11.90
N THR A 259 -19.48 10.72 11.04
CA THR A 259 -18.85 9.72 10.14
C THR A 259 -19.04 10.03 8.65
N GLY A 260 -19.88 11.01 8.30
CA GLY A 260 -20.21 11.33 6.90
C GLY A 260 -21.10 10.29 6.20
N ILE A 261 -21.66 9.34 6.94
CA ILE A 261 -22.43 8.22 6.38
C ILE A 261 -23.87 8.66 6.07
N GLU A 262 -24.33 8.34 4.85
CA GLU A 262 -25.67 8.65 4.34
C GLU A 262 -26.41 7.39 3.90
N ILE A 263 -27.58 7.15 4.49
CA ILE A 263 -28.45 6.01 4.22
C ILE A 263 -29.77 6.50 3.62
N THR A 264 -29.98 6.23 2.33
CA THR A 264 -31.17 6.62 1.57
C THR A 264 -32.23 5.51 1.61
N LEU A 265 -33.46 5.85 2.02
CA LEU A 265 -34.58 4.90 2.01
C LEU A 265 -35.13 4.67 0.60
N THR A 266 -34.72 3.56 -0.03
CA THR A 266 -35.11 3.19 -1.40
C THR A 266 -36.54 2.68 -1.51
N ASP A 267 -37.15 2.16 -0.44
CA ASP A 267 -38.59 1.84 -0.36
C ASP A 267 -39.10 1.82 1.10
N VAL A 268 -40.41 2.01 1.33
CA VAL A 268 -40.99 2.02 2.68
C VAL A 268 -42.34 1.29 2.73
N LYS A 269 -42.50 0.41 3.73
CA LYS A 269 -43.71 -0.37 4.00
C LYS A 269 -44.53 0.26 5.12
N ARG A 270 -45.81 0.51 4.86
CA ARG A 270 -46.75 1.15 5.80
C ARG A 270 -47.93 0.25 6.17
N ASN A 271 -48.35 0.33 7.43
CA ASN A 271 -49.46 -0.46 7.96
C ASN A 271 -50.82 0.15 7.58
N ALA A 272 -51.91 -0.38 8.14
CA ALA A 272 -53.27 0.05 7.80
C ALA A 272 -53.62 1.47 8.30
N ASP A 273 -52.94 1.93 9.35
CA ASP A 273 -53.11 3.24 9.97
C ASP A 273 -52.15 4.29 9.35
N GLY A 274 -51.23 3.82 8.51
CA GLY A 274 -50.31 4.63 7.71
C GLY A 274 -48.88 4.66 8.26
N GLU A 275 -48.63 4.07 9.41
CA GLU A 275 -47.36 4.08 10.14
C GLU A 275 -46.33 3.18 9.44
N THR A 276 -45.07 3.61 9.35
CA THR A 276 -43.97 2.83 8.76
C THR A 276 -43.58 1.65 9.66
N TYR A 277 -43.48 0.44 9.08
CA TYR A 277 -43.08 -0.80 9.78
C TYR A 277 -41.86 -1.50 9.14
N GLY A 278 -41.34 -0.98 8.03
CA GLY A 278 -40.18 -1.55 7.36
C GLY A 278 -39.76 -0.75 6.14
N PHE A 279 -38.55 -1.02 5.63
CA PHE A 279 -37.94 -0.26 4.54
C PHE A 279 -36.91 -1.10 3.75
N SER A 280 -36.50 -0.55 2.62
CA SER A 280 -35.30 -0.91 1.86
C SER A 280 -34.40 0.31 1.77
N TRP A 281 -33.09 0.11 1.62
CA TRP A 281 -32.09 1.17 1.75
C TRP A 281 -30.91 1.00 0.78
N GLU A 282 -30.15 2.07 0.63
CA GLU A 282 -28.89 2.22 -0.09
C GLU A 282 -28.01 3.15 0.74
N SER A 283 -26.70 2.92 0.77
CA SER A 283 -25.73 3.56 1.66
C SER A 283 -24.47 3.95 0.89
N ASN A 284 -23.81 5.04 1.28
CA ASN A 284 -22.49 5.41 0.77
C ASN A 284 -21.33 4.57 1.36
N THR A 285 -21.59 3.76 2.39
CA THR A 285 -20.63 2.81 2.99
C THR A 285 -21.26 1.42 3.19
N GLY A 286 -20.44 0.41 3.50
CA GLY A 286 -20.89 -0.93 3.87
C GLY A 286 -21.59 -0.98 5.23
N ILE A 287 -22.81 -1.52 5.26
CA ILE A 287 -23.58 -1.74 6.50
C ILE A 287 -23.48 -3.22 6.88
N CYS A 288 -23.19 -3.51 8.16
CA CYS A 288 -23.08 -4.86 8.72
C CYS A 288 -24.29 -5.26 9.58
N GLU A 289 -24.96 -4.33 10.24
CA GLU A 289 -26.20 -4.61 10.97
C GLU A 289 -27.22 -3.47 10.85
N ILE A 290 -28.50 -3.81 10.79
CA ILE A 290 -29.59 -2.87 11.08
C ILE A 290 -30.52 -3.48 12.12
N SER A 291 -30.63 -2.77 13.25
CA SER A 291 -31.48 -3.11 14.39
C SER A 291 -32.72 -2.22 14.44
N VAL A 292 -33.91 -2.83 14.34
CA VAL A 292 -35.20 -2.11 14.32
C VAL A 292 -36.03 -2.43 15.56
N GLY A 293 -36.33 -1.40 16.35
CA GLY A 293 -37.24 -1.49 17.48
C GLY A 293 -38.69 -1.28 17.09
N GLY A 294 -39.60 -2.03 17.71
CA GLY A 294 -41.04 -1.87 17.51
C GLY A 294 -41.85 -2.78 18.42
N GLY A 295 -43.01 -2.31 18.88
CA GLY A 295 -43.96 -3.14 19.65
C GLY A 295 -43.48 -3.62 21.03
N GLY A 296 -42.37 -3.08 21.53
CA GLY A 296 -41.72 -3.48 22.79
C GLY A 296 -40.61 -4.53 22.63
N ASP A 297 -40.20 -4.83 21.40
CA ASP A 297 -39.11 -5.76 21.06
C ASP A 297 -38.12 -5.09 20.09
N THR A 298 -37.04 -5.77 19.72
CA THR A 298 -36.06 -5.29 18.72
C THR A 298 -35.60 -6.45 17.84
N LYS A 299 -35.42 -6.19 16.55
CA LYS A 299 -35.01 -7.19 15.57
C LYS A 299 -33.84 -6.67 14.73
N SER A 300 -32.70 -7.32 14.90
CA SER A 300 -31.50 -7.18 14.08
C SER A 300 -31.65 -7.86 12.72
N ARG A 301 -30.90 -7.36 11.74
CA ARG A 301 -30.64 -8.01 10.46
C ARG A 301 -29.18 -7.77 10.09
N GLU A 302 -28.41 -8.84 10.07
CA GLU A 302 -27.02 -8.85 9.65
C GLU A 302 -26.90 -8.72 8.12
N TYR A 303 -25.76 -8.19 7.69
CA TYR A 303 -25.34 -7.90 6.34
C TYR A 303 -23.83 -8.12 6.24
N ASP A 304 -23.37 -8.52 5.06
CA ASP A 304 -21.96 -8.69 4.73
C ASP A 304 -21.49 -7.41 4.01
N CYS A 305 -21.11 -6.40 4.81
CA CYS A 305 -20.74 -5.04 4.42
C CYS A 305 -21.51 -4.44 3.23
N ALA A 306 -22.81 -4.70 3.15
CA ALA A 306 -23.58 -4.39 1.96
C ALA A 306 -23.80 -2.87 1.82
N THR A 307 -23.71 -2.33 0.61
CA THR A 307 -24.10 -0.94 0.32
C THR A 307 -25.60 -0.79 0.00
N THR A 308 -26.33 -1.91 -0.13
CA THR A 308 -27.79 -1.91 -0.32
C THR A 308 -28.47 -3.03 0.46
N GLY A 309 -29.73 -2.81 0.84
CA GLY A 309 -30.51 -3.83 1.51
C GLY A 309 -32.01 -3.69 1.31
N THR A 310 -32.71 -4.82 1.44
CA THR A 310 -34.16 -4.89 1.26
C THR A 310 -34.84 -5.58 2.43
N ASP A 311 -36.11 -5.25 2.64
CA ASP A 311 -37.00 -5.91 3.59
C ASP A 311 -36.46 -5.91 5.04
N VAL A 312 -35.92 -4.76 5.47
CA VAL A 312 -35.79 -4.45 6.90
C VAL A 312 -37.19 -4.26 7.45
N ILE A 313 -37.56 -5.01 8.48
CA ILE A 313 -38.94 -5.14 8.96
C ILE A 313 -38.94 -5.27 10.48
N ALA A 314 -39.77 -4.46 11.13
CA ALA A 314 -39.94 -4.40 12.59
C ALA A 314 -40.39 -5.74 13.22
N PRO A 315 -40.31 -5.86 14.56
CA PRO A 315 -40.89 -6.97 15.28
C PRO A 315 -42.42 -7.06 15.16
N GLU A 316 -42.97 -8.24 15.42
CA GLU A 316 -44.41 -8.38 15.63
C GLU A 316 -44.78 -8.02 17.08
N ASN A 317 -45.83 -7.23 17.26
CA ASN A 317 -46.42 -7.00 18.57
C ASN A 317 -47.08 -8.27 19.13
N SER A 318 -47.47 -8.24 20.42
CA SER A 318 -48.11 -9.38 21.10
C SER A 318 -49.44 -9.85 20.48
N GLY A 319 -49.98 -9.13 19.49
CA GLY A 319 -51.16 -9.51 18.71
C GLY A 319 -50.85 -10.21 17.37
N GLY A 320 -49.59 -10.50 17.05
CA GLY A 320 -49.18 -11.12 15.78
C GLY A 320 -49.35 -10.20 14.58
N LYS A 321 -49.13 -8.89 14.80
CA LYS A 321 -49.06 -7.88 13.74
C LYS A 321 -47.72 -7.20 13.78
N GLN A 322 -47.16 -6.92 12.61
CA GLN A 322 -46.07 -5.98 12.41
C GLN A 322 -46.32 -4.69 13.19
N ALA A 323 -45.40 -4.36 14.09
CA ALA A 323 -45.42 -3.09 14.83
C ALA A 323 -44.86 -1.97 13.94
N ALA A 324 -45.26 -0.73 14.21
CA ALA A 324 -44.57 0.41 13.62
C ALA A 324 -43.15 0.54 14.20
N ILE A 325 -42.25 1.17 13.44
CA ILE A 325 -40.87 1.40 13.86
C ILE A 325 -40.87 2.47 14.96
N SER A 326 -40.29 2.15 16.11
CA SER A 326 -40.13 3.09 17.23
C SER A 326 -38.70 3.58 17.42
N ASN A 327 -37.71 2.88 16.82
CA ASN A 327 -36.31 3.28 16.82
C ASN A 327 -35.51 2.46 15.81
N LEU A 328 -34.38 3.03 15.38
CA LEU A 328 -33.40 2.45 14.46
C LEU A 328 -32.01 2.55 15.07
N THR A 329 -31.23 1.49 14.88
CA THR A 329 -29.78 1.49 15.08
C THR A 329 -29.17 0.89 13.82
N PHE A 330 -28.17 1.56 13.28
CA PHE A 330 -27.40 1.10 12.12
C PHE A 330 -25.98 0.81 12.60
N SER A 331 -25.35 -0.21 12.03
CA SER A 331 -23.94 -0.50 12.26
C SER A 331 -23.24 -0.65 10.92
N TYR A 332 -22.09 0.00 10.77
CA TYR A 332 -21.31 0.02 9.54
C TYR A 332 -20.04 -0.82 9.70
N CYS A 333 -19.55 -1.33 8.57
CA CYS A 333 -18.17 -1.79 8.51
C CYS A 333 -17.32 -0.52 8.45
N PRO A 334 -16.48 -0.23 9.46
CA PRO A 334 -15.46 0.79 9.29
C PRO A 334 -14.58 0.36 8.12
N GLU A 335 -14.11 1.34 7.35
CA GLU A 335 -12.88 1.14 6.58
C GLU A 335 -11.81 0.72 7.59
N LYS A 336 -10.94 -0.24 7.24
CA LYS A 336 -9.87 -0.71 8.13
C LYS A 336 -9.12 0.54 8.61
N ASP A 337 -8.78 0.60 9.90
CA ASP A 337 -7.74 1.54 10.33
C ASP A 337 -6.47 1.10 9.58
N ASP A 338 -6.23 1.72 8.43
CA ASP A 338 -5.06 1.54 7.56
C ASP A 338 -3.86 2.23 8.22
N ASP A 339 -3.63 1.93 9.50
CA ASP A 339 -2.34 2.14 10.16
C ASP A 339 -1.32 1.40 9.27
N PRO A 340 -0.45 2.12 8.55
CA PRO A 340 0.39 1.50 7.54
C PRO A 340 1.32 0.48 8.21
N VAL A 341 1.51 -0.68 7.59
CA VAL A 341 2.45 -1.68 8.15
C VAL A 341 3.85 -1.31 7.67
N CYS A 342 4.83 -1.30 8.57
CA CYS A 342 6.22 -1.11 8.19
C CYS A 342 6.69 -2.28 7.32
N VAL A 343 7.34 -2.01 6.18
CA VAL A 343 7.97 -3.03 5.34
C VAL A 343 8.92 -3.87 6.21
N PRO A 344 8.72 -5.20 6.31
CA PRO A 344 9.58 -6.07 7.10
C PRO A 344 10.99 -6.12 6.50
N ASN A 345 11.99 -6.34 7.36
CA ASN A 345 13.34 -6.61 6.87
C ASN A 345 13.47 -8.06 6.39
N SER A 346 14.40 -8.29 5.46
CA SER A 346 14.71 -9.62 4.94
C SER A 346 13.50 -10.30 4.30
N THR A 347 12.77 -9.53 3.49
CA THR A 347 11.60 -9.97 2.71
C THR A 347 11.51 -9.11 1.46
N THR A 348 11.49 -9.73 0.29
CA THR A 348 11.25 -9.07 -0.99
C THR A 348 9.75 -8.90 -1.22
N GLN A 349 9.36 -7.73 -1.71
CA GLN A 349 7.99 -7.42 -2.17
C GLN A 349 8.07 -6.78 -3.56
N TYR A 350 6.98 -6.83 -4.32
CA TYR A 350 6.95 -6.38 -5.71
C TYR A 350 5.91 -5.28 -5.95
N LEU A 351 6.18 -4.41 -6.92
CA LEU A 351 5.22 -3.46 -7.49
C LEU A 351 5.14 -3.72 -8.99
N GLY A 352 3.94 -4.03 -9.48
CA GLY A 352 3.66 -4.08 -10.90
C GLY A 352 3.29 -2.69 -11.42
N PHE A 353 3.84 -2.31 -12.58
CA PHE A 353 3.43 -1.11 -13.31
C PHE A 353 3.25 -1.45 -14.79
N GLU A 354 2.01 -1.39 -15.28
CA GLU A 354 1.66 -1.54 -16.70
C GLU A 354 1.15 -0.20 -17.24
N TRP A 355 1.48 0.08 -18.49
CA TRP A 355 0.88 1.15 -19.25
C TRP A 355 0.62 0.74 -20.71
N CYS A 356 -0.48 1.24 -21.28
CA CYS A 356 -0.85 1.04 -22.67
C CYS A 356 -1.26 2.35 -23.33
N LEU A 357 -0.80 2.63 -24.55
CA LEU A 357 -1.29 3.75 -25.36
C LEU A 357 -2.44 3.27 -26.27
N PRO A 358 -3.72 3.61 -26.01
CA PRO A 358 -4.83 2.99 -26.73
C PRO A 358 -4.84 3.33 -28.23
N GLU A 359 -5.12 2.35 -29.08
CA GLU A 359 -5.22 2.53 -30.55
C GLU A 359 -6.10 3.74 -30.95
N THR A 360 -7.13 4.02 -30.15
CA THR A 360 -8.11 5.09 -30.40
C THR A 360 -7.53 6.51 -30.34
N VAL A 361 -6.36 6.71 -29.72
CA VAL A 361 -5.67 8.01 -29.63
C VAL A 361 -5.18 8.48 -31.00
N GLY A 362 -4.76 7.54 -31.87
CA GLY A 362 -4.24 7.85 -33.20
C GLY A 362 -3.09 8.88 -33.18
N ASN A 363 -3.09 9.81 -34.14
CA ASN A 363 -1.99 10.77 -34.29
C ASN A 363 -2.06 11.98 -33.33
N GLU A 364 -2.93 11.98 -32.29
CA GLU A 364 -3.06 13.13 -31.37
C GLU A 364 -1.79 13.39 -30.56
N VAL A 365 -1.02 12.34 -30.26
CA VAL A 365 0.22 12.40 -29.46
C VAL A 365 1.51 12.38 -30.31
N GLN A 366 1.41 12.58 -31.64
CA GLN A 366 2.57 12.46 -32.52
C GLN A 366 3.66 13.52 -32.23
N GLY A 367 4.80 13.05 -31.70
CA GLY A 367 5.93 13.90 -31.35
C GLY A 367 5.80 14.59 -29.98
N GLU A 368 4.79 14.20 -29.19
CA GLU A 368 4.78 14.44 -27.76
C GLU A 368 5.76 13.48 -27.07
N SER A 369 6.21 13.86 -25.88
CA SER A 369 7.08 13.06 -25.01
C SER A 369 6.64 13.27 -23.56
N VAL A 370 6.83 12.26 -22.72
CA VAL A 370 6.75 12.38 -21.26
C VAL A 370 8.06 11.87 -20.68
N GLY A 371 8.51 12.52 -19.62
CA GLY A 371 9.63 12.13 -18.78
C GLY A 371 9.32 12.51 -17.34
N PHE A 372 9.78 11.66 -16.44
CA PHE A 372 9.67 11.70 -14.98
C PHE A 372 10.76 10.79 -14.42
N ASP A 373 11.22 11.08 -13.21
CA ASP A 373 12.08 10.20 -12.42
C ASP A 373 11.24 9.53 -11.31
N LEU A 374 11.66 8.37 -10.83
CA LEU A 374 11.10 7.71 -9.64
C LEU A 374 12.10 7.81 -8.48
N GLN A 375 11.60 8.00 -7.26
CA GLN A 375 12.40 8.01 -6.05
C GLN A 375 11.74 7.15 -4.97
N PHE A 376 12.50 6.18 -4.48
CA PHE A 376 12.22 5.50 -3.22
C PHE A 376 12.91 6.25 -2.07
N TYR A 377 12.22 6.37 -0.94
CA TYR A 377 12.78 6.91 0.31
C TYR A 377 12.46 5.96 1.47
N THR A 378 13.40 5.75 2.37
CA THR A 378 13.26 4.85 3.51
C THR A 378 13.52 5.54 4.85
N GLU A 379 12.71 5.22 5.86
CA GLU A 379 12.96 5.61 7.24
C GLU A 379 12.77 4.42 8.19
N GLN A 380 13.62 4.32 9.22
CA GLN A 380 13.49 3.27 10.23
C GLN A 380 12.18 3.41 11.02
N CYS A 381 11.30 2.42 10.84
CA CYS A 381 10.03 2.27 11.55
C CYS A 381 10.17 2.30 13.08
N ARG A 382 11.28 1.74 13.59
CA ARG A 382 11.52 1.64 15.01
C ARG A 382 11.65 3.02 15.68
N HIS A 383 10.65 3.37 16.49
CA HIS A 383 10.49 4.66 17.18
C HIS A 383 9.95 5.80 16.31
N ASN A 384 9.44 5.50 15.11
CA ASN A 384 8.52 6.36 14.37
C ASN A 384 7.21 5.59 14.12
N ASP A 385 6.24 5.74 15.03
CA ASP A 385 4.96 5.01 14.97
C ASP A 385 3.91 5.72 14.08
N ASP A 386 4.21 6.92 13.54
CA ASP A 386 3.30 7.79 12.77
C ASP A 386 4.10 8.54 11.68
N PRO A 387 4.33 7.92 10.51
CA PRO A 387 5.23 8.41 9.48
C PRO A 387 4.64 9.55 8.62
N GLU A 388 5.07 10.78 8.87
CA GLU A 388 4.76 11.92 7.99
C GLU A 388 5.55 11.81 6.65
N SER A 389 4.92 12.14 5.51
CA SER A 389 5.64 12.20 4.22
C SER A 389 6.84 13.16 4.34
N PRO A 390 8.06 12.74 3.92
CA PRO A 390 9.25 13.58 4.01
C PRO A 390 9.20 14.83 3.10
N TRP A 391 8.16 14.94 2.27
CA TRP A 391 7.92 16.04 1.32
C TRP A 391 6.74 16.95 1.72
N ALA A 392 6.00 16.67 2.79
CA ALA A 392 4.78 17.37 3.20
C ALA A 392 4.93 18.89 3.51
N ASP A 393 6.14 19.43 3.49
CA ASP A 393 6.53 20.78 3.91
C ASP A 393 7.21 21.61 2.76
N LEU A 394 7.23 21.12 1.52
CA LEU A 394 8.01 21.67 0.38
C LEU A 394 7.33 22.79 -0.46
#